data_AF-A0AB37YTS3-F1
#
_entry.id   AF-A0AB37YTS3-F1
#
_cell.length_a   1.000
_cell.length_b   1.000
_cell.length_c   1.000
_cell.angle_alpha   90.00
_cell.angle_beta   90.00
_cell.angle_gamma   90.00
#
_symmetry.space_group_name_H-M   'P 1'
#
loop_
_entity.id
_entity.type
_entity.pdbx_description
1 polymer ?
#
loop_
_entity_poly.entity_id
_entity_poly.type
_entity_poly.pdbx_seq_one_letter_code
_entity_poly.pdbx_strand_id
1 'polypeptide(L)'
;MAAKQKTHTSKVEKKEFVFQKVAPSTWLDIMDEVDENKATRRRSLYSAVLENIVVQPKMKLDDFEDSAELDDVVLAAIRFQQGK
;
A
#
# COMPACT_ATOMS: atom_id res chain seq x y z
N MET A 1 -2.50 17.84 -11.84
CA MET A 1 -2.69 17.59 -10.39
C MET A 1 -1.40 16.98 -9.88
N ALA A 2 -0.65 17.68 -9.03
CA ALA A 2 0.67 17.20 -8.57
C ALA A 2 0.50 15.91 -7.76
N ALA A 3 1.14 14.82 -8.21
CA ALA A 3 1.20 13.58 -7.46
C ALA A 3 1.90 13.88 -6.12
N LYS A 4 1.13 13.95 -5.03
CA LYS A 4 1.71 14.04 -3.69
C LYS A 4 2.38 12.70 -3.44
N GLN A 5 3.70 12.67 -3.57
CA GLN A 5 4.54 11.57 -3.16
C GLN A 5 5.02 11.82 -1.73
N LYS A 6 5.10 10.78 -0.90
CA LYS A 6 5.59 10.85 0.47
C LYS A 6 6.58 9.73 0.68
N THR A 7 7.77 10.08 1.17
CA THR A 7 8.72 9.09 1.67
C THR A 7 8.29 8.64 3.07
N HIS A 8 8.29 7.33 3.28
CA HIS A 8 8.03 6.67 4.55
C HIS A 8 9.14 5.68 4.81
N THR A 9 9.81 5.80 5.94
CA THR A 9 10.79 4.81 6.37
C THR A 9 10.09 3.78 7.24
N SER A 10 10.14 2.50 6.87
CA SER A 10 9.64 1.41 7.72
C SER A 10 10.34 1.47 9.07
N LYS A 11 9.59 1.24 10.15
CA LYS A 11 10.15 1.23 11.50
C LYS A 11 10.87 -0.07 11.85
N VAL A 12 10.66 -1.13 11.06
CA VAL A 12 11.17 -2.48 11.35
C VAL A 12 12.56 -2.65 10.73
N GLU A 13 12.67 -2.72 9.40
CA GLU A 13 13.96 -2.87 8.71
C GLU A 13 14.62 -1.54 8.31
N LYS A 14 14.03 -0.39 8.65
CA LYS A 14 14.51 0.95 8.26
C LYS A 14 14.65 1.14 6.74
N LYS A 15 13.90 0.36 5.95
CA LYS A 15 13.81 0.52 4.50
C LYS A 15 13.03 1.79 4.14
N GLU A 16 13.51 2.55 3.17
CA GLU A 16 12.81 3.72 2.64
C GLU A 16 11.81 3.31 1.56
N PHE A 17 10.56 3.73 1.74
CA PHE A 17 9.47 3.54 0.81
C PHE A 17 8.95 4.88 0.31
N VAL A 18 8.56 4.94 -0.94
CA VAL A 18 7.95 6.09 -1.60
C VAL A 18 6.50 5.73 -1.87
N PHE A 19 5.60 6.47 -1.25
CA PHE A 19 4.16 6.37 -1.46
C PHE A 19 3.72 7.42 -2.45
N GLN A 20 2.81 7.05 -3.35
CA GLN A 20 2.17 7.94 -4.29
C GLN A 20 0.66 7.84 -4.14
N LYS A 21 -0.02 8.97 -4.01
CA LYS A 21 -1.49 8.97 -4.01
C LYS A 21 -2.01 8.51 -5.37
N VAL A 22 -3.02 7.65 -5.31
CA VAL A 22 -3.80 7.26 -6.49
C VAL A 22 -5.09 8.05 -6.55
N ALA A 23 -5.71 8.11 -7.73
CA ALA A 23 -6.99 8.76 -7.91
C ALA A 23 -8.06 8.10 -7.02
N PRO A 24 -9.03 8.86 -6.47
CA PRO A 24 -10.12 8.28 -5.70
C PRO A 24 -10.91 7.22 -6.49
N SER A 25 -11.04 7.37 -7.81
CA SER A 25 -11.64 6.36 -8.69
C SER A 25 -10.88 5.04 -8.62
N THR A 26 -9.57 5.06 -8.85
CA THR A 26 -8.72 3.86 -8.77
C THR A 26 -8.75 3.22 -7.39
N TRP A 27 -8.85 4.02 -6.33
CA TRP A 27 -8.99 3.51 -4.97
C TRP A 27 -10.32 2.78 -4.74
N LEU A 28 -11.41 3.29 -5.30
CA LEU A 28 -12.71 2.63 -5.25
C LEU A 28 -12.69 1.33 -6.06
N ASP A 29 -12.08 1.34 -7.26
CA ASP A 29 -11.91 0.14 -8.08
C ASP A 29 -11.16 -0.96 -7.32
N ILE A 30 -10.07 -0.60 -6.62
CA ILE A 30 -9.33 -1.54 -5.76
C ILE A 30 -10.21 -2.09 -4.63
N MET A 31 -11.01 -1.23 -3.99
CA MET A 31 -11.89 -1.65 -2.89
C MET A 31 -13.00 -2.60 -3.36
N ASP A 32 -13.56 -2.34 -4.53
CA ASP A 32 -14.59 -3.18 -5.14
C ASP A 32 -14.01 -4.57 -5.50
N GLU A 33 -12.83 -4.61 -6.14
CA GLU A 33 -12.14 -5.87 -6.48
C GLU A 33 -11.78 -6.69 -5.23
N VAL A 34 -11.37 -6.00 -4.16
CA VAL A 34 -11.06 -6.60 -2.86
C VAL A 34 -12.32 -7.19 -2.20
N ASP A 35 -13.47 -6.53 -2.32
CA ASP A 35 -14.74 -6.97 -1.73
C ASP A 35 -15.39 -8.12 -2.49
N GLU A 36 -15.16 -8.25 -3.80
CA GLU A 36 -15.58 -9.42 -4.58
C GLU A 36 -14.90 -10.70 -4.08
N ASN A 37 -13.62 -10.63 -3.70
CA ASN A 37 -12.85 -11.77 -3.21
C ASN A 37 -12.79 -11.85 -1.68
N LYS A 38 -13.93 -12.15 -1.04
CA LYS A 38 -14.07 -12.22 0.43
C LYS A 38 -13.06 -13.15 1.13
N ALA A 39 -12.63 -14.23 0.47
CA ALA A 39 -11.68 -15.20 1.03
C ALA A 39 -10.24 -14.65 1.10
N THR A 40 -9.84 -13.78 0.17
CA THR A 40 -8.49 -13.22 0.07
C THR A 40 -8.45 -11.71 0.25
N ARG A 41 -9.54 -11.10 0.73
CA ARG A 41 -9.74 -9.65 0.92
C ARG A 41 -8.49 -8.93 1.45
N ARG A 42 -7.91 -9.45 2.53
CA ARG A 42 -6.72 -8.84 3.16
C ARG A 42 -5.48 -8.93 2.26
N ARG A 43 -5.25 -10.08 1.62
CA ARG A 43 -4.15 -10.30 0.68
C ARG A 43 -4.29 -9.41 -0.56
N SER A 44 -5.47 -9.37 -1.16
CA SER A 44 -5.77 -8.56 -2.34
C SER A 44 -5.56 -7.07 -2.05
N LEU A 45 -6.05 -6.59 -0.89
CA LEU A 45 -5.89 -5.19 -0.49
C LEU A 45 -4.41 -4.83 -0.34
N TYR A 46 -3.64 -5.68 0.35
CA TYR A 46 -2.24 -5.40 0.62
C TYR A 46 -1.42 -5.43 -0.67
N SER A 47 -1.69 -6.39 -1.55
CA SER A 47 -1.07 -6.46 -2.88
C SER A 47 -1.39 -5.21 -3.70
N ALA A 48 -2.66 -4.82 -3.76
CA ALA A 48 -3.08 -3.65 -4.53
C ALA A 48 -2.50 -2.34 -3.99
N VAL A 49 -2.39 -2.18 -2.66
CA VAL A 49 -1.75 -1.03 -2.03
C VAL A 49 -0.26 -0.98 -2.37
N LEU A 50 0.45 -2.10 -2.27
CA LEU A 50 1.86 -2.17 -2.65
C LEU A 50 2.06 -1.85 -4.14
N GLU A 51 1.18 -2.33 -5.01
CA GLU A 51 1.31 -2.14 -6.46
C GLU A 51 0.95 -0.72 -6.93
N ASN A 52 -0.08 -0.13 -6.33
CA ASN A 52 -0.65 1.13 -6.81
C ASN A 52 -0.18 2.34 -5.98
N ILE A 53 0.04 2.18 -4.66
CA ILE A 53 0.42 3.27 -3.76
C ILE A 53 1.91 3.24 -3.46
N VAL A 54 2.53 2.07 -3.23
CA VAL A 54 3.98 1.98 -2.97
C VAL A 54 4.76 1.92 -4.28
N VAL A 55 5.29 3.06 -4.71
CA VAL A 55 5.95 3.15 -6.02
C VAL A 55 7.40 2.73 -5.99
N GLN A 56 8.10 2.87 -4.85
CA GLN A 56 9.49 2.45 -4.69
C GLN A 56 9.82 2.08 -3.23
N PRO A 57 10.64 1.05 -2.98
CA PRO A 57 10.92 -0.05 -3.88
C PRO A 57 9.63 -0.83 -4.21
N LYS A 58 9.52 -1.34 -5.43
CA LYS A 58 8.40 -2.21 -5.82
C LYS A 58 8.57 -3.57 -5.15
N MET A 59 7.98 -3.72 -3.96
CA MET A 59 8.00 -4.95 -3.18
C MET A 59 6.67 -5.66 -3.32
N LYS A 60 6.71 -6.99 -3.38
CA LYS A 60 5.53 -7.86 -3.28
C LYS A 60 5.37 -8.31 -1.84
N LEU A 61 4.22 -8.92 -1.53
CA LEU A 61 3.94 -9.48 -0.20
C LEU A 61 5.03 -10.45 0.26
N ASP A 62 5.57 -11.25 -0.67
CA ASP A 62 6.59 -12.27 -0.39
C ASP A 62 8.01 -11.68 -0.24
N ASP A 63 8.24 -10.41 -0.58
CA ASP A 63 9.53 -9.72 -0.37
C ASP A 63 9.70 -9.21 1.09
N PHE A 64 8.63 -9.28 1.89
CA PHE A 64 8.67 -8.94 3.30
C PHE A 64 8.95 -10.19 4.13
N GLU A 65 10.09 -10.20 4.83
CA GLU A 65 10.43 -11.28 5.76
C GLU A 65 9.55 -11.25 7.01
N ASP A 66 9.12 -10.05 7.42
CA ASP A 66 8.32 -9.82 8.61
C ASP A 66 6.91 -9.30 8.27
N SER A 67 5.88 -10.02 8.73
CA SER A 67 4.48 -9.58 8.55
C SER A 67 4.20 -8.25 9.25
N ALA A 68 4.95 -7.94 10.30
CA ALA A 68 4.86 -6.67 11.02
C ALA A 68 5.35 -5.49 10.17
N GLU A 69 6.39 -5.68 9.36
CA GLU A 69 6.86 -4.65 8.42
C GLU A 69 5.83 -4.41 7.33
N LEU A 70 5.31 -5.49 6.74
CA LEU A 70 4.28 -5.42 5.72
C LEU A 70 3.06 -4.63 6.22
N ASP A 71 2.59 -4.92 7.43
CA ASP A 71 1.48 -4.19 8.06
C ASP A 71 1.83 -2.70 8.25
N ASP A 72 3.03 -2.34 8.72
CA ASP A 72 3.43 -0.93 8.92
C ASP A 72 3.42 -0.15 7.59
N VAL A 73 4.04 -0.71 6.56
CA VAL A 73 4.16 -0.07 5.24
C VAL A 73 2.79 0.08 4.58
N VAL A 74 1.98 -0.98 4.56
CA VAL A 74 0.64 -0.96 3.94
C VAL A 74 -0.29 -0.02 4.70
N LEU A 75 -0.32 -0.07 6.04
CA LEU A 75 -1.16 0.83 6.83
C LEU A 75 -0.72 2.30 6.67
N ALA A 76 0.57 2.57 6.60
CA ALA A 76 1.09 3.91 6.34
C ALA A 76 0.69 4.42 4.94
N ALA A 77 0.77 3.55 3.93
CA ALA A 77 0.33 3.85 2.56
C ALA A 77 -1.19 4.11 2.48
N ILE A 78 -2.02 3.32 3.17
CA ILE A 78 -3.48 3.52 3.25
C ILE A 78 -3.80 4.85 3.93
N ARG A 79 -3.15 5.14 5.08
CA ARG A 79 -3.34 6.42 5.78
C ARG A 79 -2.97 7.59 4.90
N PHE A 80 -1.84 7.48 4.20
CA PHE A 80 -1.40 8.48 3.23
C PHE A 80 -2.45 8.72 2.14
N GLN A 81 -3.01 7.64 1.58
CA GLN A 81 -4.09 7.74 0.58
C GLN A 81 -5.32 8.45 1.14
N GLN A 82 -5.78 8.06 2.34
CA GLN A 82 -6.89 8.70 3.05
C GLN A 82 -6.62 10.15 3.50
N GLY A 83 -5.36 10.62 3.40
CA GLY A 83 -4.96 11.97 3.79
C GLY A 83 -4.75 12.16 5.29
N LYS A 84 -4.51 11.06 6.02
CA LYS A 84 -4.14 11.04 7.44
C LYS A 84 -2.63 10.91 7.64
#